data_AF-A0A6A6E4E2-F1
#
_entry.id   AF-A0A6A6E4E2-F1
#
_cell.length_a   1.000
_cell.length_b   1.000
_cell.length_c   1.000
_cell.angle_alpha   90.00
_cell.angle_beta   90.00
_cell.angle_gamma   90.00
#
_symmetry.space_group_name_H-M   'P 1'
#
loop_
_entity.id
_entity.type
_entity.pdbx_description
1 polymer ?
#
loop_
_entity_poly.entity_id
_entity_poly.type
_entity_poly.pdbx_seq_one_letter_code
_entity_poly.pdbx_strand_id
1 'polypeptide(L)'
;MVVPRASAVVLGAADAEPIAIHANHIHMVKFGSKSDTGYKTVSSHLQLMAVNAGDVIGLRWVMEGRVNAACSNNPIESFNVQFSVLEVPEVQHFIGRDEELDRIHEELGNNGSRKMVVVHGLGGMGKTQLALAYAKRHR
;
A
#
# COMPACT_ATOMS: atom_id res chain seq x y z
N MET A 1 -15.56 25.70 -15.42
CA MET A 1 -16.20 24.82 -14.43
C MET A 1 -15.60 25.13 -13.08
N VAL A 2 -16.40 25.52 -12.08
CA VAL A 2 -15.93 25.81 -10.72
C VAL A 2 -16.20 24.57 -9.87
N VAL A 3 -15.19 24.08 -9.15
CA VAL A 3 -15.35 22.89 -8.29
C VAL A 3 -15.72 23.31 -6.88
N PRO A 4 -16.78 22.71 -6.28
CA PRO A 4 -17.18 22.99 -4.91
C PRO A 4 -16.07 22.68 -3.91
N ARG A 5 -15.90 23.52 -2.88
CA ARG A 5 -14.92 23.28 -1.80
C ARG A 5 -15.13 21.94 -1.09
N ALA A 6 -16.37 21.50 -0.96
CA ALA A 6 -16.71 20.22 -0.34
C ALA A 6 -16.13 19.00 -1.10
N SER A 7 -15.78 19.15 -2.38
CA SER A 7 -15.18 18.07 -3.19
C SER A 7 -13.68 17.90 -2.94
N ALA A 8 -13.04 18.79 -2.17
CA ALA A 8 -11.62 18.74 -1.84
C ALA A 8 -11.31 18.04 -0.50
N VAL A 9 -12.32 17.40 0.12
CA VAL A 9 -12.19 16.72 1.41
C VAL A 9 -12.47 15.23 1.23
N VAL A 10 -11.56 14.38 1.70
CA VAL A 10 -11.81 12.93 1.80
C VAL A 10 -12.60 12.68 3.08
N LEU A 11 -13.80 12.13 2.96
CA LEU A 11 -14.64 11.74 4.10
C LEU A 11 -13.84 10.86 5.07
N GLY A 12 -13.76 11.26 6.34
CA GLY A 12 -13.07 10.53 7.41
C GLY A 12 -11.66 11.01 7.77
N ALA A 13 -11.10 11.99 7.06
CA ALA A 13 -9.84 12.61 7.46
C ALA A 13 -10.07 13.67 8.56
N ALA A 14 -9.67 13.36 9.80
CA ALA A 14 -9.87 14.24 10.97
C ALA A 14 -9.07 15.56 10.89
N ASP A 15 -8.01 15.61 10.08
CA ASP A 15 -7.03 16.71 10.06
C ASP A 15 -6.92 17.39 8.67
N ALA A 16 -7.93 17.26 7.80
CA ALA A 16 -7.88 17.84 6.45
C ALA A 16 -8.61 19.19 6.38
N GLU A 17 -7.87 20.30 6.55
CA GLU A 17 -8.41 21.65 6.32
C GLU A 17 -8.39 22.01 4.82
N PRO A 18 -9.53 22.36 4.21
CA PRO A 18 -9.59 22.71 2.80
C PRO A 18 -9.06 24.13 2.54
N ILE A 19 -8.03 24.23 1.70
CA ILE A 19 -7.43 25.50 1.30
C ILE A 19 -7.89 25.86 -0.11
N ALA A 20 -8.43 27.07 -0.29
CA ALA A 20 -8.85 27.52 -1.60
C ALA A 20 -7.67 28.12 -2.39
N ILE A 21 -7.44 27.61 -3.61
CA ILE A 21 -6.48 28.16 -4.55
C ILE A 21 -7.27 28.77 -5.72
N HIS A 22 -7.00 30.04 -6.03
CA HIS A 22 -7.69 30.73 -7.12
C HIS A 22 -7.04 30.43 -8.47
N ALA A 23 -7.22 29.20 -8.95
CA ALA A 23 -6.70 28.71 -10.22
C ALA A 23 -7.62 27.63 -10.82
N ASN A 24 -7.45 27.35 -12.11
CA ASN A 24 -8.15 26.24 -12.77
C ASN A 24 -7.39 24.92 -12.61
N HIS A 25 -8.03 23.80 -12.95
CA HIS A 25 -7.46 22.45 -12.75
C HIS A 25 -6.07 22.21 -13.33
N ILE A 26 -5.73 22.86 -14.45
CA ILE A 26 -4.43 22.67 -15.12
C ILE A 26 -3.32 23.57 -14.56
N HIS A 27 -3.68 24.68 -13.90
CA HIS A 27 -2.73 25.65 -13.35
C HIS A 27 -2.66 25.65 -11.82
N MET A 28 -3.59 25.00 -11.12
CA MET A 28 -3.65 25.01 -9.65
C MET A 28 -2.41 24.42 -8.96
N VAL A 29 -1.62 23.61 -9.67
CA VAL A 29 -0.35 23.04 -9.18
C VAL A 29 0.89 23.69 -9.81
N LYS A 30 0.71 24.78 -10.59
CA LYS A 30 1.80 25.44 -11.33
C LYS A 30 1.92 26.88 -10.87
N PHE A 31 3.02 27.18 -10.19
CA PHE A 31 3.32 28.53 -9.71
C PHE A 31 4.46 29.14 -10.52
N GLY A 32 4.20 30.26 -11.20
CA GLY A 32 5.21 30.93 -12.03
C GLY A 32 6.25 31.71 -11.22
N SER A 33 6.00 31.97 -9.94
CA SER A 33 6.89 32.75 -9.07
C SER A 33 6.59 32.47 -7.59
N LYS A 34 7.56 32.76 -6.71
CA LYS A 34 7.37 32.79 -5.25
C LYS A 34 6.47 33.93 -4.79
N SER A 35 6.26 34.95 -5.62
CA SER A 35 5.36 36.07 -5.32
C SER A 35 3.89 35.74 -5.54
N ASP A 36 3.59 34.63 -6.23
CA ASP A 36 2.24 34.17 -6.54
C ASP A 36 1.41 33.91 -5.27
N THR A 37 0.14 34.30 -5.29
CA THR A 37 -0.76 34.18 -4.14
C THR A 37 -1.01 32.72 -3.78
N GLY A 38 -1.25 31.86 -4.77
CA GLY A 38 -1.43 30.42 -4.56
C GLY A 38 -0.17 29.77 -4.01
N TYR A 39 1.00 30.15 -4.52
CA TYR A 39 2.27 29.66 -4.00
C TYR A 39 2.46 30.01 -2.53
N LYS A 40 2.21 31.27 -2.15
CA LYS A 40 2.32 31.74 -0.76
C LYS A 40 1.35 31.00 0.15
N THR A 41 0.10 30.85 -0.28
CA THR A 41 -0.92 30.14 0.52
C THR A 41 -0.52 28.68 0.78
N VAL A 42 -0.12 27.94 -0.27
CA VAL A 42 0.27 26.53 -0.13
C VAL A 42 1.55 26.39 0.68
N SER A 43 2.59 27.17 0.37
CA SER A 43 3.87 27.09 1.08
C SER A 43 3.76 27.44 2.56
N SER A 44 2.97 28.45 2.94
CA SER A 44 2.73 28.78 4.34
C SER A 44 2.00 27.66 5.09
N HIS A 45 0.98 27.03 4.50
CA HIS A 45 0.30 25.90 5.15
C HIS A 45 1.22 24.69 5.30
N LEU A 46 2.01 24.36 4.29
CA LEU A 46 3.00 23.28 4.38
C LEU A 46 4.06 23.56 5.46
N GLN A 47 4.50 24.80 5.59
CA GLN A 47 5.41 25.20 6.67
C GLN A 47 4.76 25.04 8.04
N LEU A 48 3.51 25.47 8.21
CA LEU A 48 2.76 25.28 9.46
C LEU A 48 2.58 23.79 9.80
N MET A 49 2.23 22.97 8.81
CA MET A 49 2.13 21.52 8.97
C MET A 49 3.49 20.94 9.39
N ALA A 50 4.59 21.35 8.77
CA ALA A 50 5.93 20.88 9.09
C ALA A 50 6.39 21.30 10.49
N VAL A 51 6.07 22.52 10.93
CA VAL A 51 6.36 23.00 12.29
C VAL A 51 5.58 22.19 13.33
N ASN A 52 4.29 21.96 13.09
CA ASN A 52 3.42 21.21 14.00
C ASN A 52 3.67 19.69 13.96
N ALA A 53 4.36 19.20 12.93
CA ALA A 53 4.58 17.78 12.72
C ALA A 53 5.55 17.15 13.73
N GLY A 54 6.54 17.88 14.24
CA GLY A 54 7.67 17.31 14.99
C GLY A 54 7.25 16.34 16.11
N ASP A 55 6.56 16.85 17.12
CA ASP A 55 6.19 16.07 18.30
C ASP A 55 5.12 15.02 17.99
N VAL A 56 4.16 15.36 17.13
CA VAL A 56 3.05 14.48 16.74
C VAL A 56 3.54 13.28 15.93
N ILE A 57 4.43 13.52 14.97
CA ILE A 57 5.02 12.46 14.13
C ILE A 57 5.91 11.56 15.00
N GLY A 58 6.76 12.14 15.86
CA GLY A 58 7.59 11.36 16.78
C GLY A 58 6.76 10.44 17.68
N LEU A 59 5.69 10.97 18.29
CA LEU A 59 4.76 10.19 19.11
C LEU A 59 4.04 9.11 18.29
N ARG A 60 3.60 9.42 17.06
CA ARG A 60 2.97 8.43 16.16
C ARG A 60 3.94 7.30 15.78
N TRP A 61 5.19 7.59 15.44
CA TRP A 61 6.21 6.56 15.16
C TRP A 61 6.55 5.71 16.39
N VAL A 62 6.63 6.32 17.58
CA VAL A 62 6.82 5.58 18.83
C VAL A 62 5.62 4.69 19.12
N MET A 63 4.40 5.19 18.90
CA MET A 63 3.18 4.43 19.08
C MET A 63 3.07 3.29 18.07
N GLU A 64 3.38 3.54 16.79
CA GLU A 64 3.46 2.51 15.75
C GLU A 64 4.55 1.49 16.08
N GLY A 65 5.71 1.93 16.58
CA GLY A 65 6.76 1.05 17.08
C GLY A 65 6.31 0.19 18.26
N ARG A 66 5.50 0.73 19.18
CA ARG A 66 4.88 -0.01 20.29
C ARG A 66 3.83 -1.00 19.82
N VAL A 67 2.99 -0.61 18.85
CA VAL A 67 2.01 -1.51 18.21
C VAL A 67 2.76 -2.63 17.49
N ASN A 68 3.76 -2.30 16.68
CA ASN A 68 4.61 -3.27 16.02
C ASN A 68 5.35 -4.16 17.02
N ALA A 69 5.81 -3.65 18.16
CA ALA A 69 6.44 -4.44 19.21
C ALA A 69 5.45 -5.36 19.94
N ALA A 70 4.24 -4.88 20.25
CA ALA A 70 3.17 -5.68 20.82
C ALA A 70 2.66 -6.74 19.82
N CYS A 71 2.68 -6.43 18.53
CA CYS A 71 2.42 -7.34 17.41
C CYS A 71 3.67 -8.13 17.00
N SER A 72 4.85 -7.85 17.56
CA SER A 72 6.07 -8.58 17.25
C SER A 72 6.15 -9.81 18.15
N ASN A 73 6.17 -10.95 17.48
CA ASN A 73 6.70 -12.24 17.92
C ASN A 73 6.06 -12.95 19.11
N ASN A 74 4.97 -12.45 19.68
CA ASN A 74 4.00 -13.42 20.20
C ASN A 74 3.29 -13.99 18.99
N PRO A 75 3.40 -15.30 18.71
CA PRO A 75 2.57 -15.91 17.69
C PRO A 75 1.14 -15.51 18.03
N ILE A 76 0.45 -14.83 17.13
CA ILE A 76 -1.01 -14.82 17.22
C ILE A 76 -1.37 -16.30 17.20
N GLU A 77 -1.81 -16.85 18.35
CA GLU A 77 -1.96 -18.30 18.54
C GLU A 77 -2.75 -18.94 17.38
N SER A 78 -3.60 -18.15 16.72
CA SER A 78 -4.05 -18.43 15.36
C SER A 78 -4.53 -17.16 14.65
N PHE A 79 -3.68 -16.53 13.82
CA PHE A 79 -4.19 -15.68 12.73
C PHE A 79 -4.47 -16.58 11.53
N ASN A 80 -5.60 -17.27 11.55
CA ASN A 80 -6.01 -18.12 10.45
C ASN A 80 -6.75 -17.28 9.41
N VAL A 81 -6.02 -16.82 8.39
CA VAL A 81 -6.66 -16.30 7.17
C VAL A 81 -7.21 -17.50 6.42
N GLN A 82 -8.53 -17.56 6.28
CA GLN A 82 -9.16 -18.61 5.50
C GLN A 82 -8.62 -18.56 4.07
N PHE A 83 -7.88 -19.60 3.68
CA PHE A 83 -7.38 -19.73 2.32
C PHE A 83 -8.57 -19.92 1.36
N SER A 84 -8.88 -18.90 0.57
CA SER A 84 -9.90 -18.95 -0.47
C SER A 84 -9.30 -18.61 -1.81
N VAL A 85 -9.50 -19.50 -2.79
CA VAL A 85 -9.16 -19.24 -4.19
C VAL A 85 -10.37 -19.45 -5.11
N LEU A 86 -11.57 -19.28 -4.54
CA LEU A 86 -12.84 -19.59 -5.20
C LEU A 86 -13.08 -18.74 -6.47
N GLU A 87 -12.42 -17.60 -6.60
CA GLU A 87 -12.62 -16.67 -7.72
C GLU A 87 -11.66 -16.89 -8.90
N VAL A 88 -10.69 -17.82 -8.79
CA VAL A 88 -9.72 -18.06 -9.88
C VAL A 88 -10.06 -19.36 -10.61
N PRO A 89 -10.34 -19.31 -11.94
CA PRO A 89 -10.58 -20.50 -12.74
C PRO A 89 -9.39 -21.45 -12.68
N GLU A 90 -9.64 -22.70 -12.31
CA GLU A 90 -8.61 -23.74 -12.26
C GLU A 90 -8.49 -24.48 -13.58
N VAL A 91 -7.26 -24.88 -13.92
CA VAL A 91 -7.00 -25.79 -15.03
C VAL A 91 -7.10 -27.23 -14.54
N GLN A 92 -7.87 -28.06 -15.24
CA GLN A 92 -8.07 -29.48 -14.89
C GLN A 92 -6.77 -30.31 -14.91
N HIS A 93 -5.82 -29.94 -15.77
CA HIS A 93 -4.56 -30.66 -15.96
C HIS A 93 -3.39 -29.68 -15.86
N PHE A 94 -2.79 -29.60 -14.68
CA PHE A 94 -1.54 -28.87 -14.45
C PHE A 94 -0.36 -29.85 -14.53
N ILE A 95 0.52 -29.69 -15.52
CA ILE A 95 1.57 -30.66 -15.85
C ILE A 95 2.92 -29.95 -16.04
N GLY A 96 4.01 -30.59 -15.58
CA GLY A 96 5.38 -30.27 -16.01
C GLY A 96 5.93 -28.96 -15.44
N ARG A 97 5.62 -28.66 -14.17
CA ARG A 97 6.06 -27.45 -13.46
C ARG A 97 6.61 -27.71 -12.06
N ASP A 98 7.03 -28.95 -11.80
CA ASP A 98 7.50 -29.36 -10.47
C ASP A 98 8.76 -28.60 -10.05
N GLU A 99 9.70 -28.39 -10.98
CA GLU A 99 10.93 -27.61 -10.73
C GLU A 99 10.62 -26.17 -10.30
N GLU A 100 9.66 -25.50 -10.96
CA GLU A 100 9.27 -24.15 -10.57
C GLU A 100 8.54 -24.11 -9.22
N LEU A 101 7.74 -25.14 -8.91
CA LEU A 101 7.08 -25.25 -7.60
C LEU A 101 8.08 -25.46 -6.48
N ASP A 102 9.06 -26.34 -6.68
CA ASP A 102 10.11 -26.62 -5.69
C ASP A 102 10.95 -25.37 -5.43
N ARG A 103 11.28 -24.61 -6.48
CA ARG A 103 11.98 -23.33 -6.34
C ARG A 103 11.17 -22.29 -5.56
N ILE A 104 9.86 -22.20 -5.80
CA ILE A 104 8.99 -21.31 -5.00
C ILE A 104 9.01 -21.76 -3.52
N HIS A 105 9.00 -23.07 -3.26
CA HIS A 105 9.02 -23.61 -1.91
C HIS A 105 10.32 -23.29 -1.15
N GLU A 106 11.46 -23.49 -1.80
CA GLU A 106 12.78 -23.18 -1.24
C GLU A 106 12.89 -21.70 -0.85
N GLU A 107 12.48 -20.80 -1.75
CA GLU A 107 12.51 -19.37 -1.49
C GLU A 107 11.57 -18.97 -0.34
N LEU A 108 10.38 -19.55 -0.28
CA LEU A 108 9.40 -19.33 0.80
C LEU A 108 9.72 -20.09 2.10
N GLY A 109 10.81 -20.87 2.15
CA GLY A 109 11.18 -21.71 3.29
C GLY A 109 11.17 -21.00 4.64
N ASN A 110 10.79 -21.73 5.69
CA ASN A 110 10.29 -21.17 6.94
C ASN A 110 11.42 -20.80 7.93
N ASN A 111 11.88 -19.56 7.89
CA ASN A 111 12.87 -19.03 8.86
C ASN A 111 12.25 -18.05 9.87
N GLY A 112 10.93 -18.11 10.08
CA GLY A 112 10.21 -17.20 10.98
C GLY A 112 10.12 -15.75 10.48
N SER A 113 10.63 -15.45 9.29
CA SER A 113 10.51 -14.15 8.62
C SER A 113 9.47 -14.19 7.51
N ARG A 114 8.78 -13.06 7.29
CA ARG A 114 7.87 -12.91 6.15
C ARG A 114 8.69 -12.85 4.86
N LYS A 115 8.39 -13.75 3.92
CA LYS A 115 9.06 -13.82 2.61
C LYS A 115 8.08 -13.55 1.47
N MET A 116 8.63 -13.16 0.32
CA MET A 116 7.88 -12.88 -0.90
C MET A 116 8.64 -13.44 -2.09
N VAL A 117 7.93 -14.10 -3.01
CA VAL A 117 8.45 -14.59 -4.29
C VAL A 117 7.72 -13.89 -5.42
N VAL A 118 8.47 -13.48 -6.45
CA VAL A 118 7.93 -12.83 -7.64
C VAL A 118 8.04 -13.77 -8.84
N VAL A 119 6.90 -14.15 -9.41
CA VAL A 119 6.83 -14.98 -10.62
C VAL A 119 6.64 -14.09 -11.85
N HIS A 120 7.59 -14.12 -12.79
CA HIS A 120 7.57 -13.30 -14.01
C HIS A 120 7.73 -14.14 -15.28
N GLY A 121 7.35 -13.57 -16.44
CA GLY A 121 7.34 -14.27 -17.73
C GLY A 121 6.31 -13.71 -18.70
N LEU A 122 6.34 -14.16 -19.96
CA LEU A 122 5.44 -13.70 -21.02
C LEU A 122 3.94 -13.90 -20.69
N GLY A 123 3.08 -13.17 -21.39
CA GLY A 123 1.63 -13.37 -21.35
C GLY A 123 1.26 -14.81 -21.73
N GLY A 124 0.27 -15.39 -21.06
CA GLY A 124 -0.19 -16.76 -21.36
C GLY A 124 0.68 -17.90 -20.82
N MET A 125 1.86 -17.65 -20.25
CA MET A 125 2.77 -18.71 -19.74
C MET A 125 2.27 -19.48 -18.50
N GLY A 126 1.08 -19.15 -17.99
CA GLY A 126 0.50 -19.86 -16.84
C GLY A 126 0.98 -19.42 -15.46
N LYS A 127 1.57 -18.22 -15.32
CA LYS A 127 2.05 -17.68 -14.02
C LYS A 127 0.99 -17.72 -12.91
N THR A 128 -0.24 -17.32 -13.23
CA THR A 128 -1.37 -17.36 -12.29
C THR A 128 -1.72 -18.79 -11.88
N GLN A 129 -1.68 -19.74 -12.83
CA GLN A 129 -1.94 -21.16 -12.55
C GLN A 129 -0.81 -21.80 -11.73
N LEU A 130 0.44 -21.39 -11.95
CA LEU A 130 1.58 -21.82 -11.14
C LEU A 130 1.45 -21.34 -9.68
N ALA A 131 1.13 -20.07 -9.47
CA ALA A 131 0.88 -19.53 -8.14
C ALA A 131 -0.31 -20.22 -7.44
N LEU A 132 -1.37 -20.49 -8.20
CA LEU A 132 -2.53 -21.23 -7.71
C LEU A 132 -2.18 -22.67 -7.29
N ALA A 133 -1.45 -23.39 -8.14
CA ALA A 133 -1.01 -24.76 -7.88
C ALA A 133 -0.13 -24.82 -6.61
N TYR A 134 0.84 -23.91 -6.48
CA TYR A 134 1.68 -23.81 -5.29
C TYR A 134 0.85 -23.58 -4.02
N ALA A 135 -0.04 -22.59 -4.06
CA ALA A 135 -0.85 -22.21 -2.91
C ALA A 135 -1.81 -23.33 -2.46
N LYS A 136 -2.28 -24.16 -3.39
CA LYS A 136 -3.08 -25.36 -3.06
C LYS A 136 -2.24 -26.49 -2.45
N ARG A 137 -1.00 -26.67 -2.90
CA ARG A 137 -0.10 -27.75 -2.43
C ARG A 137 0.43 -27.50 -1.01
N HIS A 138 0.58 -26.23 -0.61
CA HIS A 138 1.24 -25.84 0.65
C HIS A 138 0.35 -24.99 1.58
N ARG A 139 -0.94 -25.35 1.71
CA ARG A 139 -1.88 -24.71 2.64
C ARG A 139 -1.46 -24.87 4.10
#